data_AF-A0A480A5T5-F1
#
_entry.id   AF-A0A480A5T5-F1
#
_cell.length_a   1.000
_cell.length_b   1.000
_cell.length_c   1.000
_cell.angle_alpha   90.00
_cell.angle_beta   90.00
_cell.angle_gamma   90.00
#
_symmetry.space_group_name_H-M   'P 1'
#
loop_
_entity.id
_entity.type
_entity.pdbx_description
1 polymer ?
#
loop_
_entity_poly.entity_id
_entity_poly.type
_entity_poly.pdbx_seq_one_letter_code
_entity_poly.pdbx_strand_id
1 'polypeptide(L)' 'MDDKIKRSQGKFDPVNESRYWLPTASEERCKKIGKKRGLRLVEVIDTQAEILPIICIFEGYPDE' A
#
# COMPACT_ATOMS: atom_id res chain seq x y z
N MET A 1 12.36 15.01 5.07
CA MET A 1 11.40 15.00 3.94
C MET A 1 10.30 14.04 4.33
N ASP A 2 9.16 14.58 4.78
CA ASP A 2 8.01 13.78 5.19
C ASP A 2 7.29 13.33 3.92
N ASP A 3 7.29 12.03 3.62
CA ASP A 3 6.83 11.51 2.33
C ASP A 3 5.29 11.43 2.21
N LYS A 4 4.58 12.02 3.19
CA LYS A 4 3.11 12.12 3.26
C LYS A 4 2.38 10.78 3.17
N ILE A 5 3.07 9.65 3.41
CA ILE A 5 2.46 8.33 3.52
C ILE A 5 1.78 8.21 4.88
N LYS A 6 0.49 7.92 4.88
CA LYS A 6 -0.26 7.53 6.07
C LYS A 6 0.14 6.11 6.49
N ARG A 7 0.50 5.92 7.76
CA ARG A 7 0.86 4.61 8.32
C ARG A 7 -0.15 4.25 9.40
N SER A 8 -0.71 3.05 9.32
CA SER A 8 -1.67 2.54 10.31
C SER A 8 -1.49 1.04 10.53
N GLN A 9 -2.04 0.54 11.64
CA GLN A 9 -2.04 -0.88 11.99
C GLN A 9 -3.48 -1.33 12.20
N GLY A 10 -3.85 -2.50 11.68
CA GLY A 10 -5.18 -3.08 11.87
C GLY A 10 -5.69 -3.89 10.69
N LYS A 11 -6.98 -4.25 10.75
CA LYS A 11 -7.63 -5.01 9.68
C LYS A 11 -7.82 -4.12 8.44
N PHE A 12 -7.52 -4.69 7.28
CA PHE A 12 -7.81 -4.09 5.99
C PHE A 12 -9.11 -4.67 5.44
N ASP A 13 -9.99 -3.81 4.94
CA ASP A 13 -11.24 -4.20 4.29
C ASP A 13 -11.07 -4.09 2.76
N PRO A 14 -10.75 -5.20 2.06
CA PRO A 14 -10.54 -5.17 0.62
C PRO A 14 -11.84 -4.95 -0.18
N VAL A 15 -13.01 -5.14 0.44
CA VAL A 15 -14.32 -5.02 -0.23
C VAL A 15 -14.74 -3.56 -0.33
N ASN A 16 -14.44 -2.76 0.70
CA ASN A 16 -14.80 -1.35 0.77
C ASN A 16 -13.66 -0.39 0.34
N GLU A 17 -12.45 -0.90 0.08
CA GLU A 17 -11.35 -0.09 -0.45
C GLU A 17 -11.49 0.11 -1.96
N SER A 18 -11.72 1.37 -2.36
CA SER A 18 -11.87 1.77 -3.76
C SER A 18 -10.56 2.18 -4.43
N ARG A 19 -9.48 2.43 -3.68
CA ARG A 19 -8.16 2.77 -4.24
C ARG A 19 -7.42 1.53 -4.71
N TYR A 20 -6.42 1.69 -5.56
CA TYR A 20 -5.55 0.57 -5.92
C TYR A 20 -4.73 0.12 -4.71
N TRP A 21 -4.77 -1.17 -4.39
CA TRP A 21 -4.03 -1.74 -3.27
C TRP A 21 -3.38 -3.07 -3.60
N LEU A 22 -2.32 -3.42 -2.86
CA LEU A 22 -1.59 -4.69 -2.99
C LEU A 22 -1.06 -5.19 -1.65
N PRO A 23 -1.17 -6.50 -1.34
CA PRO A 23 -0.50 -7.10 -0.19
C PRO A 23 0.99 -7.35 -0.50
N THR A 24 1.86 -7.08 0.48
CA THR A 24 3.31 -7.19 0.37
C THR A 24 3.97 -7.59 1.68
N ALA A 25 5.24 -8.00 1.58
CA ALA A 25 6.04 -8.37 2.75
C ALA A 25 6.56 -7.16 3.56
N SER A 26 6.64 -5.95 2.97
CA SER A 26 7.23 -4.78 3.62
C SER A 26 6.86 -3.46 2.93
N GLU A 27 6.92 -2.34 3.68
CA GLU A 27 6.74 -0.98 3.14
C GLU A 27 7.76 -0.67 2.02
N GLU A 28 9.00 -1.17 2.13
CA GLU A 28 10.02 -0.98 1.09
C GLU A 28 9.55 -1.56 -0.25
N ARG A 29 8.84 -2.70 -0.22
CA ARG A 29 8.30 -3.33 -1.42
C ARG A 29 7.15 -2.51 -1.99
N CYS A 30 6.31 -1.89 -1.16
CA CYS A 30 5.30 -0.92 -1.60
C CYS A 30 5.94 0.22 -2.40
N LYS A 31 7.00 0.83 -1.86
CA LYS A 31 7.72 1.94 -2.52
C LYS A 31 8.33 1.52 -3.86
N LYS A 32 8.95 0.34 -3.91
CA LYS A 32 9.51 -0.22 -5.15
C LYS A 32 8.43 -0.46 -6.22
N ILE A 33 7.28 -1.01 -5.82
CA ILE A 33 6.16 -1.25 -6.73
C ILE A 33 5.60 0.07 -7.25
N GLY A 34 5.36 1.03 -6.37
CA GLY A 34 4.89 2.37 -6.74
C GLY A 34 5.81 2.99 -7.79
N LYS A 35 7.11 3.07 -7.49
CA LYS A 35 8.12 3.59 -8.41
C LYS A 35 8.14 2.85 -9.76
N LYS A 36 8.06 1.51 -9.74
CA LYS A 36 8.08 0.69 -10.97
C LYS A 36 6.84 0.93 -11.85
N ARG A 37 5.70 1.22 -11.23
CA ARG A 37 4.40 1.38 -11.91
C ARG A 37 4.00 2.83 -12.14
N GLY A 38 4.84 3.79 -11.78
CA GLY A 38 4.48 5.21 -11.84
C GLY A 38 3.40 5.62 -10.84
N LEU A 39 3.13 4.80 -9.82
CA LEU A 39 2.09 5.03 -8.81
C LEU A 39 2.67 5.65 -7.55
N ARG A 40 1.93 6.58 -6.96
CA ARG A 40 2.31 7.17 -5.67
C ARG A 40 1.72 6.36 -4.53
N LEU A 41 2.58 5.86 -3.64
CA LEU A 41 2.16 5.23 -2.39
C LEU A 41 1.60 6.31 -1.45
N VAL A 42 0.39 6.14 -0.94
CA VAL A 42 -0.29 7.11 -0.07
C VAL A 42 -0.60 6.55 1.32
N GLU A 43 -0.77 5.25 1.44
CA GLU A 43 -1.07 4.62 2.72
C GLU A 43 -0.47 3.22 2.81
N VAL A 44 -0.03 2.88 4.02
CA VAL A 44 0.53 1.59 4.39
C VAL A 44 -0.22 1.10 5.62
N ILE A 45 -0.77 -0.11 5.54
CA ILE A 45 -1.48 -0.75 6.65
C ILE A 45 -0.73 -2.02 7.05
N ASP A 46 -0.28 -2.09 8.29
CA ASP A 46 0.23 -3.32 8.89
C ASP A 46 -0.93 -4.14 9.47
N THR A 47 -1.24 -5.25 8.80
CA THR A 47 -2.31 -6.18 9.21
C THR A 47 -1.85 -7.21 10.22
N GLN A 48 -0.54 -7.28 10.50
CA GLN A 48 0.09 -8.31 11.33
C GLN A 48 -0.19 -9.75 10.89
N ALA A 49 -0.58 -9.95 9.61
CA ALA A 49 -0.78 -11.27 9.05
C ALA A 49 0.55 -12.03 8.88
N GLU A 50 0.51 -13.36 8.95
CA GLU A 50 1.73 -14.19 8.83
C GLU A 50 2.37 -14.13 7.43
N ILE A 51 1.56 -13.93 6.39
CA ILE A 51 1.99 -13.89 5.00
C ILE A 51 1.56 -12.57 4.38
N LEU A 52 2.53 -11.82 3.84
CA LEU A 52 2.32 -10.50 3.24
C LEU A 52 1.57 -9.52 4.18
N PRO A 53 2.12 -9.22 5.38
CA PRO A 53 1.45 -8.42 6.41
C PRO A 53 1.10 -6.98 6.00
N ILE A 54 1.77 -6.44 4.98
CA ILE A 54 1.69 -5.02 4.65
C ILE A 54 0.78 -4.81 3.44
N ILE A 55 -0.29 -4.05 3.61
CA ILE A 55 -1.11 -3.55 2.52
C ILE A 55 -0.56 -2.19 2.06
N CYS A 56 -0.24 -2.10 0.77
CA CYS A 56 0.13 -0.87 0.10
C CYS A 56 -1.12 -0.27 -0.55
N ILE A 57 -1.38 1.01 -0.36
CA ILE A 57 -2.46 1.73 -1.04
C ILE A 57 -1.88 2.88 -1.86
N PHE A 58 -2.26 2.96 -3.12
CA PHE A 58 -1.71 3.90 -4.08
C PHE A 58 -2.74 4.96 -4.53
N GLU A 59 -2.25 6.12 -4.94
CA GLU A 59 -3.01 7.15 -5.65
C GLU A 59 -3.07 6.76 -7.13
N GLY A 60 -4.28 6.56 -7.65
CA GLY A 60 -4.52 6.12 -9.03
C GLY A 60 -4.48 4.60 -9.24
N TYR A 61 -4.59 4.17 -10.50
CA TYR A 61 -4.53 2.77 -10.92
C TYR A 61 -3.34 2.55 -11.86
N PRO A 62 -2.74 1.35 -11.88
CA PRO A 62 -1.80 1.02 -12.94
C PRO A 62 -2.51 1.14 -14.30
N ASP A 63 -1.85 1.78 -15.27
CA ASP A 63 -2.31 1.97 -16.66
C ASP A 63 -3.29 3.14 -16.95
N GLU A 64 -3.34 4.17 -16.09
CA GLU A 64 -3.77 5.53 -16.48
C GLU A 64 -2.62 6.40 -17.03
#